data_AF-A0AAW3DQL8-F1
#
_entry.id   AF-A0AAW3DQL8-F1
#
_cell.length_a   1.000
_cell.length_b   1.000
_cell.length_c   1.000
_cell.angle_alpha   90.00
_cell.angle_beta   90.00
_cell.angle_gamma   90.00
#
_symmetry.space_group_name_H-M   'P 1'
#
loop_
_entity.id
_entity.type
_entity.pdbx_description
1 polymer ?
#
loop_
_entity_poly.entity_id
_entity_poly.type
_entity_poly.pdbx_seq_one_letter_code
_entity_poly.pdbx_strand_id
1 'polypeptide(L)' 'LQAERAEVSTLERKRNVLCCLITRILKVEKQLHVDNLVFRVIETCQKGELGPGLQFLSFCCHSVDVLSCVLHL' A
#
# COMPACT_ATOMS: atom_id res chain seq x y z
N LEU A 1 -18.52 11.44 15.88
CA LEU A 1 -17.38 12.28 16.30
C LEU A 1 -16.11 11.51 16.72
N GLN A 2 -16.09 10.67 17.78
CA GLN A 2 -14.86 9.92 18.14
C GLN A 2 -14.58 8.72 17.21
N ALA A 3 -15.63 7.99 16.81
CA ALA A 3 -15.51 6.84 15.88
C ALA A 3 -14.99 7.26 14.49
N GLU A 4 -15.56 8.32 13.91
CA GLU A 4 -15.10 8.88 12.63
C GLU A 4 -13.62 9.28 12.65
N ARG A 5 -13.11 9.84 13.75
CA ARG A 5 -11.70 10.23 13.88
C ARG A 5 -10.77 9.01 13.93
N ALA A 6 -11.20 7.93 14.56
CA ALA A 6 -10.45 6.67 14.63
C ALA A 6 -10.46 5.94 13.27
N GLU A 7 -11.58 5.99 12.55
CA GLU A 7 -11.71 5.45 11.20
C GLU A 7 -10.82 6.22 10.20
N VAL A 8 -10.83 7.55 10.25
CA VAL A 8 -9.93 8.39 9.44
C VAL A 8 -8.47 8.05 9.73
N SER A 9 -8.08 7.96 11.00
CA SER A 9 -6.70 7.61 11.38
C SER A 9 -6.28 6.20 10.92
N THR A 10 -7.22 5.26 10.91
CA THR A 10 -6.98 3.88 10.43
C THR A 10 -6.81 3.84 8.91
N LEU A 11 -7.67 4.56 8.18
CA LEU A 11 -7.58 4.70 6.73
C LEU A 11 -6.29 5.42 6.31
N GLU A 12 -5.89 6.47 7.04
CA GLU A 12 -4.63 7.17 6.82
C GLU A 12 -3.42 6.25 7.03
N ARG A 13 -3.42 5.42 8.10
CA ARG A 13 -2.37 4.40 8.29
C ARG A 13 -2.31 3.42 7.13
N LYS A 14 -3.45 2.90 6.68
CA LYS A 14 -3.52 1.97 5.53
C LYS A 14 -2.94 2.62 4.27
N ARG A 15 -3.31 3.87 3.98
CA ARG A 15 -2.77 4.65 2.85
C ARG A 15 -1.28 4.88 2.98
N ASN A 16 -0.78 5.20 4.18
CA ASN A 16 0.66 5.41 4.39
C ASN A 16 1.47 4.15 4.09
N VAL A 17 0.96 2.97 4.47
CA VAL A 17 1.61 1.69 4.12
C VAL A 17 1.62 1.47 2.60
N LEU A 18 0.48 1.71 1.93
CA LEU A 18 0.39 1.59 0.46
C LEU A 18 1.35 2.54 -0.26
N CYS A 19 1.37 3.82 0.12
CA CYS A 19 2.27 4.81 -0.48
C CYS A 19 3.75 4.42 -0.26
N CYS A 20 4.09 3.92 0.92
CA CYS A 20 5.44 3.46 1.23
C CYS A 20 5.84 2.26 0.37
N LEU A 21 4.95 1.26 0.20
CA LEU A 21 5.16 0.11 -0.67
C LEU A 21 5.35 0.50 -2.12
N ILE A 22 4.44 1.32 -2.66
CA ILE A 22 4.50 1.80 -4.04
C ILE A 22 5.83 2.52 -4.29
N THR A 23 6.18 3.47 -3.42
CA THR A 23 7.44 4.22 -3.53
C THR A 23 8.66 3.29 -3.47
N ARG A 24 8.63 2.28 -2.59
CA ARG A 24 9.73 1.31 -2.47
C ARG A 24 9.89 0.49 -3.74
N ILE A 25 8.79 -0.01 -4.30
CA ILE A 25 8.80 -0.80 -5.55
C ILE A 25 9.30 0.06 -6.71
N LEU A 26 8.77 1.28 -6.86
CA LEU A 26 9.16 2.22 -7.91
C LEU A 26 10.62 2.70 -7.81
N LYS A 27 11.18 2.75 -6.58
CA LYS A 27 12.61 3.07 -6.40
C LYS A 27 13.53 1.94 -6.85
N VAL A 28 13.08 0.68 -6.78
CA VAL A 28 13.87 -0.49 -7.19
C VAL A 28 13.71 -0.74 -8.68
N GLU A 29 12.49 -0.62 -9.20
CA GLU A 29 12.15 -0.92 -10.59
C GLU A 29 12.21 0.36 -11.44
N LYS A 30 13.19 0.47 -12.35
CA LYS A 30 13.37 1.67 -13.20
C LYS A 30 12.21 1.92 -14.19
N GLN A 31 11.50 0.87 -14.58
CA GLN A 31 10.25 0.92 -15.34
C GLN A 31 9.42 -0.30 -14.96
N LEU A 32 8.14 -0.11 -14.68
CA LEU A 32 7.23 -1.16 -14.27
C LEU A 32 5.84 -0.89 -14.85
N HIS A 33 5.21 -1.90 -15.42
CA HIS A 33 3.80 -1.82 -15.82
C HIS A 33 2.91 -1.63 -14.59
N VAL A 34 1.87 -0.81 -14.72
CA VAL A 34 0.93 -0.53 -13.63
C VAL A 34 0.30 -1.82 -13.09
N ASP A 35 -0.03 -2.78 -13.96
CA ASP A 35 -0.59 -4.06 -13.54
C ASP A 35 0.37 -4.87 -12.67
N ASN A 36 1.67 -4.85 -12.99
CA ASN A 36 2.69 -5.55 -12.23
C ASN A 36 2.97 -4.85 -10.88
N LEU A 37 2.90 -3.51 -10.85
CA LEU A 37 2.93 -2.73 -9.60
C LEU A 37 1.75 -3.12 -8.71
N VAL A 38 0.53 -3.11 -9.25
CA VAL A 38 -0.70 -3.45 -8.52
C VAL A 38 -0.63 -4.88 -7.99
N PHE A 39 -0.23 -5.84 -8.81
CA PHE A 39 -0.08 -7.23 -8.41
C PHE A 39 0.89 -7.37 -7.22
N ARG A 40 2.10 -6.79 -7.32
CA ARG A 40 3.11 -6.85 -6.25
C ARG A 40 2.64 -6.18 -4.97
N VAL A 41 2.00 -5.01 -5.05
CA VAL A 41 1.48 -4.31 -3.86
C VAL A 41 0.43 -5.17 -3.15
N ILE A 42 -0.53 -5.74 -3.89
CA ILE A 42 -1.58 -6.59 -3.32
C ILE A 42 -0.97 -7.84 -2.65
N GLU A 43 -0.06 -8.52 -3.34
CA GLU A 43 0.63 -9.69 -2.79
C GLU A 43 1.38 -9.33 -1.49
N THR A 44 2.06 -8.19 -1.49
CA THR A 44 2.86 -7.73 -0.35
C THR A 44 1.97 -7.33 0.84
N CYS A 45 0.82 -6.69 0.58
CA CYS A 45 -0.20 -6.38 1.57
C CYS A 45 -0.79 -7.63 2.22
N GLN A 46 -1.04 -8.68 1.44
CA GLN A 46 -1.54 -9.95 1.95
C GLN A 46 -0.50 -10.69 2.80
N LYS A 47 0.78 -10.62 2.42
CA LYS A 47 1.87 -11.21 3.21
C LYS A 47 2.20 -10.41 4.47
N GLY A 48 1.94 -9.10 4.48
CA GLY A 48 2.27 -8.22 5.61
C GLY A 48 3.76 -7.92 5.74
N GLU A 49 4.51 -8.02 4.65
CA GLU A 49 5.97 -7.89 4.66
C GLU A 49 6.40 -6.70 3.82
N LEU A 50 7.03 -5.68 4.39
CA LEU A 50 7.55 -4.57 3.58
C LEU A 50 8.94 -4.90 3.01
N GLY A 51 9.66 -5.87 3.59
CA GLY A 51 11.01 -6.32 3.22
C GLY A 51 11.73 -7.00 4.40
N PRO A 52 13.06 -7.26 4.31
CA PRO A 52 13.79 -7.97 5.36
C PRO A 52 13.70 -7.22 6.70
N GLY A 53 13.10 -7.87 7.71
CA GLY A 53 12.95 -7.32 9.07
C GLY A 53 11.87 -6.25 9.23
N LEU A 54 11.12 -5.90 8.17
CA LEU A 54 10.05 -4.91 8.24
C LEU A 54 8.71 -5.58 7.93
N GLN A 55 7.87 -5.76 8.96
CA GLN A 55 6.53 -6.34 8.84
C GLN A 55 5.48 -5.31 9.25
N PHE A 56 4.29 -5.44 8.68
CA PHE A 56 3.10 -4.68 9.04
C PHE A 56 1.92 -5.64 9.16
N LEU A 57 0.83 -5.15 9.74
CA LEU A 57 -0.37 -5.95 9.88
C LEU A 57 -0.93 -6.26 8.49
N SER A 58 -0.96 -7.53 8.10
CA SER A 58 -1.50 -7.95 6.81
C SER A 58 -2.92 -7.41 6.63
N PHE A 59 -3.22 -6.95 5.42
CA PHE A 59 -4.54 -6.45 5.08
C PHE A 59 -4.89 -6.70 3.62
N CYS A 60 -6.18 -6.78 3.35
CA CYS A 60 -6.69 -6.81 1.98
C CYS A 60 -6.77 -5.40 1.39
N CYS A 61 -6.23 -5.23 0.19
CA CYS A 61 -6.43 -4.07 -0.66
C CYS A 61 -6.88 -4.52 -2.06
N HIS A 62 -7.73 -3.72 -2.67
CA HIS A 62 -8.17 -3.93 -4.04
C HIS A 62 -7.31 -3.10 -5.00
N SER A 63 -7.34 -3.47 -6.28
CA SER A 63 -6.68 -2.70 -7.33
C SER A 63 -7.09 -1.22 -7.32
N VAL A 64 -8.36 -0.92 -7.04
CA VAL A 64 -8.87 0.45 -6.90
C VAL A 64 -8.20 1.24 -5.77
N ASP A 65 -7.87 0.60 -4.65
CA ASP A 65 -7.19 1.25 -3.52
C ASP A 65 -5.75 1.62 -3.91
N VAL A 66 -5.07 0.70 -4.58
CA VAL A 66 -3.69 0.86 -5.04
C VAL A 66 -3.61 1.94 -6.12
N LEU A 67 -4.48 1.86 -7.14
CA LEU A 67 -4.54 2.86 -8.21
C LEU A 67 -4.89 4.25 -7.68
N SER A 68 -5.83 4.34 -6.74
CA SER A 68 -6.13 5.60 -6.06
C SER A 68 -4.90 6.16 -5.37
N CYS A 69 -4.11 5.33 -4.67
CA CYS A 69 -2.87 5.78 -4.05
C CYS A 69 -1.81 6.21 -5.09
N VAL A 70 -1.67 5.50 -6.21
CA VAL A 70 -0.76 5.87 -7.32
C VAL A 70 -1.13 7.22 -7.94
N LEU A 71 -2.41 7.50 -8.13
CA LEU A 71 -2.88 8.76 -8.71
C LEU A 71 -2.67 9.97 -7.78
N HIS A 72 -2.57 9.74 -6.48
CA HIS A 72 -2.38 10.78 -5.46
C HIS A 72 -0.94 10.82 -4.90
N LEU A 73 -0.01 10.05 -5.47
CA LEU A 73 1.41 10.01 -5.14
C LEU A 73 2.18 11.09 -5.90
#